data_AF-A0AAE3J2M9-F1
#
_entry.id   AF-A0AAE3J2M9-F1
#
_cell.length_a   1.000
_cell.length_b   1.000
_cell.length_c   1.000
_cell.angle_alpha   90.00
_cell.angle_beta   90.00
_cell.angle_gamma   90.00
#
_symmetry.space_group_name_H-M   'P 1'
#
loop_
_entity.id
_entity.type
_entity.pdbx_description
1 polymer ?
#
loop_
_entity_poly.entity_id
_entity_poly.type
_entity_poly.pdbx_seq_one_letter_code
_entity_poly.pdbx_strand_id
1 'polypeptide(L)'
;MHLAMSRVHTKGRRYTVIAALGAVALISGCSSPGEESFNRSSEFRDIAAETDLTAPSDISNLQGKATYTGVAEADFGGFSGTADAKLVADFDSQEIEGSLTSWKDLDPINHTLRGQIDLSNGQIADDGSFTSQMAGNIERNAAGSTDTPDLRVFQGSASGQIYDSVTGATASHLNGSFNGVGVNGSFNVDGEFVARQ
;
A
#
# COMPACT_ATOMS: atom_id res chain seq x y z
N MET A 1 -56.49 8.54 36.23
CA MET A 1 -57.37 8.92 35.11
C MET A 1 -57.20 10.42 34.87
N HIS A 2 -56.65 10.76 33.70
CA HIS A 2 -56.71 12.02 32.97
C HIS A 2 -56.25 13.37 33.57
N LEU A 3 -55.20 13.89 32.93
CA LEU A 3 -54.77 15.28 32.83
C LEU A 3 -55.89 16.21 32.33
N ALA A 4 -55.84 17.48 32.76
CA ALA A 4 -56.11 18.63 31.89
C ALA A 4 -55.42 19.89 32.44
N MET A 5 -54.24 20.23 31.89
CA MET A 5 -53.66 21.57 32.04
C MET A 5 -54.03 22.39 30.81
N SER A 6 -54.64 23.54 31.07
CA SER A 6 -55.15 24.50 30.12
C SER A 6 -54.02 25.31 29.46
N ARG A 7 -54.13 25.49 28.15
CA ARG A 7 -53.22 26.24 27.28
C ARG A 7 -53.29 27.74 27.56
N VAL A 8 -52.12 28.38 27.67
CA VAL A 8 -51.98 29.84 27.55
C VAL A 8 -51.47 30.17 26.15
N HIS A 9 -52.20 31.06 25.49
CA HIS A 9 -51.87 31.75 24.25
C HIS A 9 -50.65 32.65 24.43
N THR A 10 -49.66 32.53 23.54
CA THR A 10 -48.63 33.56 23.36
C THR A 10 -48.63 34.06 21.92
N LYS A 11 -48.64 35.38 21.81
CA LYS A 11 -48.85 36.21 20.63
C LYS A 11 -47.81 35.98 19.54
N GLY A 12 -48.30 36.06 18.31
CA GLY A 12 -47.49 36.12 17.09
C GLY A 12 -46.58 37.33 17.06
N ARG A 13 -45.39 37.11 16.50
CA ARG A 13 -44.43 38.14 16.14
C ARG A 13 -43.94 37.80 14.73
N ARG A 14 -44.29 38.68 13.78
CA ARG A 14 -43.86 38.64 12.39
C ARG A 14 -42.35 38.91 12.37
N TYR A 15 -41.58 37.99 11.82
CA TYR A 15 -40.16 38.21 11.53
C TYR A 15 -39.96 38.16 10.02
N THR A 16 -39.53 39.31 9.51
CA THR A 16 -39.06 39.56 8.16
C THR A 16 -37.94 38.60 7.81
N VAL A 17 -38.12 37.81 6.75
CA VAL A 17 -37.06 36.98 6.16
C VAL A 17 -36.10 37.93 5.42
N ILE A 18 -34.94 38.19 6.01
CA ILE A 18 -33.82 38.80 5.31
C ILE A 18 -33.00 37.66 4.72
N ALA A 19 -33.10 37.48 3.41
CA ALA A 19 -32.22 36.61 2.65
C ALA A 19 -30.81 37.21 2.64
N ALA A 20 -29.93 36.72 3.50
CA ALA A 20 -28.50 36.97 3.39
C ALA A 20 -27.91 35.97 2.40
N LEU A 21 -27.67 36.44 1.18
CA LEU A 21 -26.76 35.84 0.20
C LEU A 21 -25.34 35.89 0.79
N GLY A 22 -24.99 34.90 1.60
CA GLY A 22 -23.63 34.64 2.07
C GLY A 22 -22.90 33.80 1.04
N ALA A 23 -21.99 34.43 0.30
CA ALA A 23 -21.11 33.77 -0.65
C ALA A 23 -20.36 32.61 0.03
N VAL A 24 -20.65 31.38 -0.39
CA VAL A 24 -19.76 30.25 -0.15
C VAL A 24 -18.53 30.52 -1.00
N ALA A 25 -17.45 30.94 -0.34
CA ALA A 25 -16.12 30.84 -0.93
C ALA A 25 -15.86 29.34 -1.10
N LEU A 26 -16.18 28.83 -2.30
CA LEU A 26 -15.58 27.61 -2.80
C LEU A 26 -14.08 27.85 -2.76
N ILE A 27 -13.41 27.30 -1.75
CA ILE A 27 -11.99 27.01 -1.87
C ILE A 27 -11.97 25.94 -2.94
N SER A 28 -11.86 26.39 -4.19
CA SER A 28 -11.47 25.58 -5.31
C SER A 28 -10.18 24.92 -4.88
N GLY A 29 -10.27 23.66 -4.46
CA GLY A 29 -9.14 22.76 -4.41
C GLY A 29 -8.56 22.82 -5.81
N CYS A 30 -7.46 23.54 -5.94
CA CYS A 30 -6.63 23.52 -7.12
C CYS A 30 -5.98 22.15 -7.12
N SER A 31 -6.73 21.11 -7.46
CA SER A 31 -6.13 19.89 -7.98
C SER A 31 -5.62 20.28 -9.35
N SER A 32 -4.33 20.59 -9.40
CA SER A 32 -3.64 20.75 -10.68
C SER A 32 -3.91 19.48 -11.50
N PRO A 33 -4.38 19.61 -12.75
CA PRO A 33 -4.39 18.49 -13.66
C PRO A 33 -2.93 18.29 -14.09
N GLY A 34 -2.20 17.39 -13.42
CA GLY A 34 -0.81 17.13 -13.83
C GLY A 34 0.12 16.36 -12.90
N GLU A 35 -0.29 15.97 -11.69
CA GLU A 35 0.49 15.04 -10.88
C GLU A 35 -0.22 13.69 -10.82
N GLU A 36 -0.13 12.90 -11.90
CA GLU A 36 -0.01 11.47 -11.65
C GLU A 36 1.22 11.33 -10.76
N SER A 37 1.07 10.78 -9.55
CA SER A 37 2.22 10.48 -8.70
C SER A 37 3.03 9.41 -9.43
N PHE A 38 3.94 9.85 -10.28
CA PHE A 38 4.78 9.02 -11.15
C PHE A 38 5.67 8.08 -10.33
N ASN A 39 5.92 8.48 -9.09
CA ASN A 39 6.56 7.70 -8.04
C ASN A 39 5.56 7.48 -6.89
N ARG A 40 5.40 6.22 -6.45
CA ARG A 40 4.51 5.84 -5.34
C ARG A 40 5.18 5.92 -3.96
N SER A 41 6.36 6.53 -3.86
CA SER A 41 7.04 6.74 -2.58
C SER A 41 6.22 7.52 -1.54
N SER A 42 5.29 8.38 -1.95
CA SER A 42 4.38 9.05 -1.00
C SER A 42 3.45 8.04 -0.33
N GLU A 43 2.79 7.20 -1.14
CA GLU A 43 1.91 6.14 -0.66
C GLU A 43 2.67 5.11 0.20
N PHE A 44 3.90 4.75 -0.20
CA PHE A 44 4.79 3.92 0.63
C PHE A 44 5.00 4.55 2.01
N ARG A 45 5.37 5.83 2.06
CA ARG A 45 5.62 6.55 3.34
C ARG A 45 4.36 6.69 4.17
N ASP A 46 3.21 6.90 3.54
CA ASP A 46 1.92 7.02 4.24
C ASP A 46 1.55 5.70 4.93
N ILE A 47 1.64 4.57 4.22
CA ILE A 47 1.38 3.24 4.82
C ILE A 47 2.42 2.93 5.90
N ALA A 48 3.70 3.23 5.65
CA ALA A 48 4.76 3.03 6.64
C ALA A 48 4.53 3.84 7.93
N ALA A 49 4.00 5.06 7.83
CA ALA A 49 3.69 5.92 8.98
C ALA A 49 2.47 5.43 9.79
N GLU A 50 1.58 4.67 9.17
CA GLU A 50 0.44 4.03 9.86
C GLU A 50 0.83 2.75 10.61
N THR A 51 2.02 2.21 10.34
CA THR A 51 2.54 0.97 10.94
C THR A 51 3.16 1.26 12.30
N ASP A 52 2.71 0.59 13.36
CA ASP A 52 3.37 0.66 14.67
C ASP A 52 4.53 -0.35 14.73
N LEU A 53 5.73 0.11 14.35
CA LEU A 53 6.95 -0.72 14.35
C LEU A 53 7.38 -1.20 15.74
N THR A 54 6.75 -0.70 16.82
CA THR A 54 7.00 -1.15 18.19
C THR A 54 6.01 -2.21 18.65
N ALA A 55 4.99 -2.52 17.84
CA ALA A 55 3.95 -3.49 18.13
C ALA A 55 3.84 -4.58 17.04
N PRO A 56 4.82 -5.50 16.96
CA PRO A 56 4.62 -6.75 16.21
C PRO A 56 3.34 -7.46 16.67
N SER A 57 2.52 -7.90 15.73
CA SER A 57 1.26 -8.56 16.05
C SER A 57 1.51 -10.01 16.48
N ASP A 58 0.95 -10.38 17.63
CA ASP A 58 0.76 -11.80 17.98
C ASP A 58 -0.39 -12.36 17.15
N ILE A 59 -0.05 -13.23 16.19
CA ILE A 59 -1.02 -13.81 15.26
C ILE A 59 -1.54 -15.19 15.70
N SER A 60 -1.07 -15.71 16.85
CA SER A 60 -1.38 -17.07 17.33
C SER A 60 -2.88 -17.37 17.48
N ASN A 61 -3.70 -16.33 17.63
CA ASN A 61 -5.15 -16.43 17.80
C ASN A 61 -5.95 -15.98 16.57
N LEU A 62 -5.29 -15.58 15.48
CA LEU A 62 -5.95 -15.19 14.24
C LEU A 62 -6.36 -16.41 13.43
N GLN A 63 -7.41 -16.27 12.63
CA GLN A 63 -7.96 -17.33 11.78
C GLN A 63 -8.38 -16.77 10.44
N GLY A 64 -8.45 -17.64 9.44
CA GLY A 64 -8.81 -17.30 8.08
C GLY A 64 -7.72 -16.53 7.32
N LYS A 65 -8.14 -15.80 6.29
CA LYS A 65 -7.25 -15.12 5.36
C LYS A 65 -7.35 -13.60 5.46
N ALA A 66 -6.20 -12.93 5.42
CA ALA A 66 -6.10 -11.48 5.26
C ALA A 66 -5.35 -11.16 3.96
N THR A 67 -5.87 -10.21 3.19
CA THR A 67 -5.18 -9.66 2.01
C THR A 67 -4.64 -8.29 2.38
N TYR A 68 -3.35 -8.07 2.13
CA TYR A 68 -2.67 -6.81 2.33
C TYR A 68 -2.30 -6.22 0.98
N THR A 69 -2.62 -4.95 0.78
CA THR A 69 -2.29 -4.21 -0.45
C THR A 69 -1.43 -3.01 -0.09
N GLY A 70 -0.44 -2.71 -0.91
CA GLY A 70 0.42 -1.55 -0.71
C GLY A 70 1.42 -1.35 -1.83
N VAL A 71 2.63 -0.95 -1.44
CA VAL A 71 3.66 -0.48 -2.36
C VAL A 71 4.97 -1.18 -2.07
N ALA A 72 5.70 -1.53 -3.14
CA ALA A 72 7.11 -1.92 -3.04
C ALA A 72 7.99 -0.89 -3.76
N GLU A 73 9.22 -0.74 -3.27
CA GLU A 73 10.30 -0.02 -3.92
C GLU A 73 11.49 -0.96 -4.12
N ALA A 74 12.20 -0.86 -5.24
CA ALA A 74 13.36 -1.72 -5.52
C ALA A 74 14.44 -1.02 -6.35
N ASP A 75 15.69 -1.40 -6.11
CA ASP A 75 16.83 -1.23 -7.02
C ASP A 75 17.15 -2.57 -7.67
N PHE A 76 17.29 -2.57 -9.00
CA PHE A 76 17.56 -3.76 -9.78
C PHE A 76 19.03 -3.89 -10.20
N GLY A 77 19.91 -2.98 -9.81
CA GLY A 77 21.32 -2.91 -10.18
C GLY A 77 21.58 -2.01 -11.39
N GLY A 78 21.00 -0.81 -11.41
CA GLY A 78 21.17 0.17 -12.49
C GLY A 78 19.90 0.90 -12.91
N PHE A 79 18.75 0.47 -12.40
CA PHE A 79 17.51 1.21 -12.41
C PHE A 79 16.68 0.83 -11.19
N SER A 80 15.72 1.68 -10.84
CA SER A 80 14.86 1.49 -9.69
C SER A 80 13.42 1.75 -10.09
N GLY A 81 12.49 1.23 -9.29
CA GLY A 81 11.08 1.44 -9.53
C GLY A 81 10.22 1.19 -8.31
N THR A 82 8.93 1.50 -8.47
CA THR A 82 7.88 1.22 -7.49
C THR A 82 6.83 0.29 -8.07
N ALA A 83 6.17 -0.51 -7.24
CA ALA A 83 5.20 -1.53 -7.66
C ALA A 83 3.96 -1.56 -6.77
N ASP A 84 2.88 -2.14 -7.27
CA ASP A 84 1.78 -2.66 -6.45
C ASP A 84 2.28 -3.87 -5.67
N ALA A 85 2.16 -3.84 -4.34
CA ALA A 85 2.37 -5.01 -3.50
C ALA A 85 1.02 -5.61 -3.11
N LYS A 86 0.86 -6.92 -3.29
CA LYS A 86 -0.29 -7.68 -2.78
C LYS A 86 0.18 -8.95 -2.12
N LEU A 87 -0.11 -9.10 -0.83
CA LEU A 87 0.22 -10.30 -0.04
C LEU A 87 -1.06 -10.89 0.56
N VAL A 88 -1.11 -12.21 0.68
CA VAL A 88 -2.20 -12.94 1.31
C VAL A 88 -1.61 -13.79 2.42
N ALA A 89 -2.00 -13.50 3.66
CA ALA A 89 -1.68 -14.32 4.82
C ALA A 89 -2.86 -15.27 5.08
N ASP A 90 -2.57 -16.56 5.20
CA ASP A 90 -3.50 -17.58 5.65
C ASP A 90 -3.10 -18.01 7.06
N PHE A 91 -3.86 -17.54 8.06
CA PHE A 91 -3.56 -17.82 9.47
C PHE A 91 -3.97 -19.23 9.88
N ASP A 92 -4.83 -19.90 9.10
CA ASP A 92 -5.21 -21.29 9.37
C ASP A 92 -4.07 -22.26 8.98
N SER A 93 -3.35 -21.97 7.90
CA SER A 93 -2.18 -22.74 7.45
C SER A 93 -0.82 -22.15 7.83
N GLN A 94 -0.80 -20.95 8.42
CA GLN A 94 0.41 -20.17 8.73
C GLN A 94 1.28 -19.90 7.49
N GLU A 95 0.64 -19.64 6.36
CA GLU A 95 1.31 -19.42 5.07
C GLU A 95 1.15 -17.97 4.60
N ILE A 96 2.15 -17.48 3.88
CA ILE A 96 2.06 -16.19 3.19
C ILE A 96 2.58 -16.30 1.76
N GLU A 97 1.83 -15.72 0.84
CA GLU A 97 2.18 -15.61 -0.57
C GLU A 97 1.87 -14.20 -1.08
N GLY A 98 2.48 -13.80 -2.19
CA GLY A 98 2.25 -12.46 -2.71
C GLY A 98 2.83 -12.23 -4.08
N SER A 99 2.56 -11.05 -4.61
CA SER A 99 3.08 -10.59 -5.90
C SER A 99 3.35 -9.09 -5.86
N LEU A 100 4.41 -8.67 -6.53
CA LEU A 100 4.78 -7.28 -6.77
C LEU A 100 4.66 -7.02 -8.27
N THR A 101 3.68 -6.20 -8.66
CA THR A 101 3.27 -6.02 -10.07
C THR A 101 3.14 -4.54 -10.44
N SER A 102 2.78 -4.24 -11.69
CA SER A 102 2.58 -2.85 -12.15
C SER A 102 3.77 -1.93 -11.91
N TRP A 103 4.99 -2.45 -12.12
CA TRP A 103 6.22 -1.70 -11.90
C TRP A 103 6.26 -0.39 -12.70
N LYS A 104 6.65 0.69 -12.03
CA LYS A 104 6.89 2.02 -12.60
C LYS A 104 8.34 2.41 -12.38
N ASP A 105 9.00 2.84 -13.46
CA ASP A 105 10.36 3.35 -13.39
C ASP A 105 10.40 4.65 -12.56
N LEU A 106 11.51 4.91 -11.86
CA LEU A 106 11.74 6.22 -11.25
C LEU A 106 12.02 7.33 -12.29
N ASP A 107 12.35 6.96 -13.53
CA ASP A 107 12.38 7.85 -14.70
C ASP A 107 11.32 7.46 -15.75
N PRO A 108 10.02 7.63 -15.45
CA PRO A 108 8.93 7.10 -16.26
C PRO A 108 8.69 7.88 -17.55
N ILE A 109 9.29 9.07 -17.68
CA ILE A 109 9.24 9.86 -18.92
C ILE A 109 10.08 9.18 -19.99
N ASN A 110 11.23 8.64 -19.61
CA ASN A 110 12.17 8.06 -20.56
C ASN A 110 12.11 6.53 -20.58
N HIS A 111 11.51 5.89 -19.58
CA HIS A 111 11.54 4.44 -19.45
C HIS A 111 10.23 3.85 -18.94
N THR A 112 9.95 2.61 -19.34
CA THR A 112 8.84 1.82 -18.82
C THR A 112 9.35 0.51 -18.26
N LEU A 113 8.80 0.09 -17.12
CA LEU A 113 9.03 -1.21 -16.53
C LEU A 113 7.88 -2.17 -16.83
N ARG A 114 8.20 -3.44 -17.02
CA ARG A 114 7.22 -4.54 -17.15
C ARG A 114 7.74 -5.77 -16.43
N GLY A 115 6.82 -6.61 -15.96
CA GLY A 115 7.16 -7.85 -15.27
C GLY A 115 6.60 -7.88 -13.86
N GLN A 116 7.08 -8.84 -13.07
CA GLN A 116 6.58 -9.10 -11.73
C GLN A 116 7.64 -9.76 -10.85
N ILE A 117 7.37 -9.73 -9.55
CA ILE A 117 8.06 -10.53 -8.55
C ILE A 117 7.01 -11.34 -7.81
N ASP A 118 7.17 -12.66 -7.76
CA ASP A 118 6.31 -13.58 -7.03
C ASP A 118 6.97 -14.00 -5.72
N LEU A 119 6.20 -13.90 -4.63
CA LEU A 119 6.56 -14.36 -3.30
C LEU A 119 5.80 -15.66 -3.02
N SER A 120 6.52 -16.75 -2.78
CA SER A 120 5.91 -18.07 -2.60
C SER A 120 6.61 -18.89 -1.50
N ASN A 121 5.92 -19.94 -1.05
CA ASN A 121 6.38 -20.83 0.00
C ASN A 121 6.74 -20.07 1.29
N GLY A 122 6.00 -19.00 1.59
CA GLY A 122 6.19 -18.23 2.80
C GLY A 122 5.58 -18.91 4.01
N GLN A 123 6.23 -18.76 5.15
CA GLN A 123 5.76 -19.28 6.44
C GLN A 123 5.71 -18.13 7.44
N ILE A 124 4.62 -18.04 8.19
CA ILE A 124 4.41 -17.03 9.24
C ILE A 124 4.59 -17.69 10.59
N ALA A 125 5.41 -17.11 11.46
CA ALA A 125 5.52 -17.51 12.85
C ALA A 125 4.45 -16.83 13.71
N ASP A 126 4.20 -17.36 14.91
CA ASP A 126 3.19 -16.84 15.84
C ASP A 126 3.42 -15.36 16.21
N ASP A 127 4.68 -14.90 16.18
CA ASP A 127 5.04 -13.51 16.41
C ASP A 127 4.80 -12.59 15.21
N GLY A 128 4.22 -13.11 14.12
CA GLY A 128 3.91 -12.39 12.89
C GLY A 128 5.08 -12.23 11.92
N SER A 129 6.28 -12.71 12.27
CA SER A 129 7.43 -12.70 11.37
C SER A 129 7.27 -13.72 10.26
N PHE A 130 7.80 -13.44 9.07
CA PHE A 130 7.77 -14.39 7.97
C PHE A 130 9.01 -14.32 7.10
N THR A 131 9.26 -15.41 6.39
CA THR A 131 10.21 -15.50 5.29
C THR A 131 9.54 -16.19 4.11
N SER A 132 9.90 -15.82 2.89
CA SER A 132 9.33 -16.33 1.64
C SER A 132 10.42 -16.45 0.59
N GLN A 133 10.25 -17.40 -0.34
CA GLN A 133 11.04 -17.44 -1.56
C GLN A 133 10.57 -16.34 -2.51
N MET A 134 11.48 -15.84 -3.32
CA MET A 134 11.22 -14.81 -4.32
C MET A 134 11.75 -15.25 -5.69
N ALA A 135 10.93 -15.11 -6.72
CA ALA A 135 11.36 -15.18 -8.11
C ALA A 135 10.80 -13.99 -8.87
N GLY A 136 11.60 -13.38 -9.75
CA GLY A 136 11.16 -12.20 -10.47
C GLY A 136 11.77 -12.06 -11.85
N ASN A 137 11.03 -11.37 -12.71
CA ASN A 137 11.51 -10.90 -14.01
C ASN A 137 11.05 -9.46 -14.22
N ILE A 138 11.98 -8.56 -14.55
CA ILE A 138 11.70 -7.15 -14.83
C ILE A 138 12.39 -6.76 -16.14
N GLU A 139 11.61 -6.17 -17.03
CA GLU A 139 12.07 -5.59 -18.29
C GLU A 139 12.05 -4.08 -18.20
N ARG A 140 13.15 -3.44 -18.61
CA ARG A 140 13.20 -1.99 -18.79
C ARG A 140 13.36 -1.64 -20.26
N ASN A 141 12.48 -0.78 -20.75
CA ASN A 141 12.49 -0.29 -22.12
C ASN A 141 12.62 1.23 -22.12
N ALA A 142 13.37 1.77 -23.09
CA ALA A 142 13.31 3.19 -23.41
C ALA A 142 11.93 3.54 -24.01
N ALA A 143 11.33 4.62 -23.54
CA ALA A 143 10.01 5.06 -23.98
C ALA A 143 10.01 5.35 -25.49
N GLY A 144 9.08 4.70 -26.21
CA GLY A 144 8.96 4.84 -27.66
C GLY A 144 10.02 4.10 -28.49
N SER A 145 10.91 3.32 -27.86
CA SER A 145 11.88 2.49 -28.59
C SER A 145 11.30 1.12 -28.97
N THR A 146 11.81 0.54 -30.06
CA THR A 146 11.62 -0.86 -30.47
C THR A 146 12.85 -1.73 -30.19
N ASP A 147 13.85 -1.18 -29.49
CA ASP A 147 15.07 -1.91 -29.14
C ASP A 147 14.77 -3.07 -28.19
N THR A 148 15.71 -4.00 -28.11
CA THR A 148 15.62 -5.12 -27.17
C THR A 148 15.59 -4.60 -25.73
N PRO A 149 14.61 -5.00 -24.89
CA PRO A 149 14.55 -4.62 -23.48
C PRO A 149 15.80 -5.06 -22.70
N ASP A 150 16.16 -4.30 -21.67
CA ASP A 150 17.00 -4.80 -20.58
C ASP A 150 16.16 -5.73 -19.70
N LEU A 151 16.22 -7.04 -19.97
CA LEU A 151 15.53 -8.08 -19.21
C LEU A 151 16.40 -8.58 -18.05
N ARG A 152 15.86 -8.49 -16.85
CA ARG A 152 16.47 -8.96 -15.60
C ARG A 152 15.64 -10.09 -15.01
N VAL A 153 16.22 -11.29 -14.92
CA VAL A 153 15.62 -12.45 -14.25
C VAL A 153 16.45 -12.78 -13.02
N PHE A 154 15.79 -12.93 -11.88
CA PHE A 154 16.45 -13.07 -10.59
C PHE A 154 15.65 -13.94 -9.63
N GLN A 155 16.34 -14.40 -8.58
CA GLN A 155 15.78 -15.22 -7.51
C GLN A 155 16.36 -14.76 -6.19
N GLY A 156 15.64 -15.01 -5.09
CA GLY A 156 16.10 -14.66 -3.76
C GLY A 156 15.07 -14.96 -2.69
N SER A 157 14.98 -14.08 -1.70
CA SER A 157 14.10 -14.22 -0.56
C SER A 157 13.47 -12.89 -0.16
N ALA A 158 12.26 -12.96 0.38
CA ALA A 158 11.64 -11.86 1.10
C ALA A 158 11.47 -12.23 2.58
N SER A 159 11.53 -11.24 3.45
CA SER A 159 11.25 -11.36 4.87
C SER A 159 10.46 -10.15 5.36
N GLY A 160 9.66 -10.33 6.39
CA GLY A 160 8.92 -9.21 6.97
C GLY A 160 8.23 -9.56 8.27
N GLN A 161 7.38 -8.65 8.69
CA GLN A 161 6.67 -8.70 9.97
C GLN A 161 5.27 -8.11 9.81
N ILE A 162 4.30 -8.78 10.43
CA ILE A 162 2.93 -8.27 10.62
C ILE A 162 2.91 -7.38 11.86
N TYR A 163 2.31 -6.20 11.73
CA TYR A 163 2.23 -5.17 12.77
C TYR A 163 0.79 -4.70 12.99
N ASP A 164 0.56 -4.20 14.20
CA ASP A 164 -0.63 -3.41 14.50
C ASP A 164 -0.52 -2.01 13.86
N SER A 165 -1.65 -1.33 13.69
CA SER A 165 -1.63 0.08 13.28
C SER A 165 -1.35 0.99 14.48
N VAL A 166 -0.85 2.20 14.21
CA VAL A 166 -0.75 3.27 15.23
C VAL A 166 -2.10 3.68 15.83
N THR A 167 -3.21 3.28 15.21
CA THR A 167 -4.58 3.49 15.69
C THR A 167 -5.14 2.29 16.48
N GLY A 168 -4.36 1.22 16.64
CA GLY A 168 -4.69 0.04 17.45
C GLY A 168 -5.40 -1.09 16.70
N ALA A 169 -5.41 -1.08 15.36
CA ALA A 169 -5.96 -2.18 14.58
C ALA A 169 -4.95 -3.34 14.52
N THR A 170 -5.32 -4.49 15.08
CA THR A 170 -4.45 -5.66 15.18
C THR A 170 -4.13 -6.27 13.81
N ALA A 171 -2.87 -6.67 13.62
CA ALA A 171 -2.38 -7.37 12.42
C ALA A 171 -2.73 -6.66 11.11
N SER A 172 -2.86 -5.35 11.12
CA SER A 172 -3.41 -4.59 9.99
C SER A 172 -2.36 -4.18 8.97
N HIS A 173 -1.08 -4.23 9.33
CA HIS A 173 0.03 -3.75 8.51
C HIS A 173 1.10 -4.82 8.30
N LEU A 174 1.79 -4.74 7.17
CA LEU A 174 2.95 -5.53 6.81
C LEU A 174 4.09 -4.57 6.47
N ASN A 175 5.26 -4.87 7.00
CA ASN A 175 6.50 -4.24 6.56
C ASN A 175 7.54 -5.35 6.32
N GLY A 176 8.19 -5.29 5.16
CA GLY A 176 9.18 -6.28 4.79
C GLY A 176 10.19 -5.77 3.78
N SER A 177 11.18 -6.62 3.53
CA SER A 177 12.23 -6.41 2.55
C SER A 177 12.44 -7.67 1.71
N PHE A 178 13.09 -7.50 0.58
CA PHE A 178 13.52 -8.60 -0.26
C PHE A 178 14.89 -8.29 -0.85
N ASN A 179 15.63 -9.36 -1.08
CA ASN A 179 16.88 -9.30 -1.82
C ASN A 179 16.96 -10.50 -2.77
N GLY A 180 17.69 -10.32 -3.85
CA GLY A 180 17.88 -11.35 -4.85
C GLY A 180 19.11 -11.10 -5.69
N VAL A 181 19.47 -12.11 -6.47
CA VAL A 181 20.59 -12.07 -7.39
C VAL A 181 20.11 -12.50 -8.76
N GLY A 182 20.60 -11.83 -9.81
CA GLY A 182 20.36 -12.23 -11.18
C GLY A 182 20.75 -13.70 -11.40
N VAL A 183 20.02 -14.44 -12.24
CA VAL A 183 20.27 -15.88 -12.45
C VAL A 183 21.69 -16.21 -12.93
N ASN A 184 22.42 -15.23 -13.48
CA ASN A 184 23.81 -15.35 -13.90
C ASN A 184 24.81 -14.64 -12.95
N GLY A 185 24.36 -14.19 -11.78
CA GLY A 185 25.19 -13.45 -10.81
C GLY A 185 25.56 -12.02 -11.24
N SER A 186 24.90 -11.48 -12.26
CA SER A 186 25.33 -10.24 -12.93
C SER A 186 24.82 -8.94 -12.29
N PHE A 187 23.83 -9.02 -11.40
CA PHE A 187 23.28 -7.89 -10.67
C PHE A 187 22.63 -8.37 -9.37
N ASN A 188 22.47 -7.45 -8.42
CA ASN A 188 21.68 -7.66 -7.21
C ASN A 188 20.36 -6.90 -7.32
N VAL A 189 19.35 -7.41 -6.65
CA VAL A 189 18.06 -6.75 -6.45
C VAL A 189 17.87 -6.57 -4.96
N ASP A 190 17.56 -5.36 -4.55
CA ASP A 190 17.25 -5.03 -3.16
C ASP A 190 15.99 -4.18 -3.13
N GLY A 191 15.08 -4.45 -2.21
CA GLY A 191 13.86 -3.68 -2.10
C GLY A 191 13.11 -3.86 -0.78
N GLU A 192 12.12 -3.01 -0.61
CA GLU A 192 11.27 -2.93 0.57
C GLU A 192 9.81 -2.91 0.12
N PHE A 193 8.91 -3.38 0.97
CA PHE A 193 7.47 -3.26 0.76
C PHE A 193 6.75 -2.99 2.06
N VAL A 194 5.69 -2.19 1.94
CA VAL A 194 4.72 -1.97 3.01
C VAL A 194 3.32 -2.21 2.46
N ALA A 195 2.45 -2.79 3.27
CA ALA A 195 1.08 -3.08 2.88
C ALA A 195 0.14 -3.01 4.09
N ARG A 196 -1.14 -2.79 3.84
CA ARG A 196 -2.19 -2.80 4.85
C ARG A 196 -3.42 -3.56 4.36
N GLN A 197 -4.23 -4.06 5.29
CA GLN A 197 -5.49 -4.73 4.96
C GLN A 197 -6.54 -3.81 4.33
#